data_AF-A0AA43F314-F1
#
_entry.id   AF-A0AA43F314-F1
#
_cell.length_a   1.000
_cell.length_b   1.000
_cell.length_c   1.000
_cell.angle_alpha   90.00
_cell.angle_beta   90.00
_cell.angle_gamma   90.00
#
_symmetry.space_group_name_H-M   'P 1'
#
loop_
_entity.id
_entity.type
_entity.pdbx_description
1 polymer ?
#
loop_
_entity_poly.entity_id
_entity_poly.type
_entity_poly.pdbx_seq_one_letter_code
_entity_poly.pdbx_strand_id
1 'polypeptide(L)'
;MTQRGLLGVLLACGVALAGAAELRVPQHPGASTTIPLPRDLGEGIRMFRAGIASPEFNAATCASFLNAIYDNLWRAAPGHFDLAAAKRDAGALVRAIFEAKLDLRRQLARLEGAGPVPRDCVTAMRNTMRASLFMSEYLAEHFVPAAREARVFAGGEPSLLLDPQFGPALALQSGDVLLSRGDAFVSGAIARLGDVDGNFSHVALVYVDPGSREAFTIEAHIEIGSVVAPLEKYLTDGKSRAVVFRHPDAALAAEAARLIAERVRKASAGAGNIPYDFGMVMDGPRADAELFCSEVASVGYALASGGGLQLPRYRTVLRMKNDAFLKAIGIAAEASFAPSDLEVETRLALVAEWRNLGKTQRSRMTDAVITHLYWAMDERGYRLRNTTGDALKRDFAYTTRQLPLFGALLEERFPRNMPRRTLGMMLALDRTAEAMLARLEQANAEQVRRTGIAMTGAQMQAFLRALPDAVFRDSFRPAGQ
;
A
#
# COMPACT_ATOMS: atom_id res chain seq x y z
N MET A 1 -49.71 -4.43 69.42
CA MET A 1 -49.05 -3.25 70.01
C MET A 1 -47.55 -3.53 70.14
N THR A 2 -46.75 -2.71 69.46
CA THR A 2 -45.35 -2.28 69.74
C THR A 2 -44.16 -3.25 69.80
N GLN A 3 -43.27 -3.03 68.81
CA GLN A 3 -41.79 -2.84 68.89
C GLN A 3 -40.92 -4.10 69.07
N ARG A 4 -39.71 -4.25 68.50
CA ARG A 4 -38.78 -3.40 67.73
C ARG A 4 -37.67 -4.31 67.16
N GLY A 5 -37.15 -3.97 65.97
CA GLY A 5 -35.72 -4.08 65.66
C GLY A 5 -35.19 -5.38 65.04
N LEU A 6 -34.81 -5.30 63.76
CA LEU A 6 -33.45 -5.64 63.32
C LEU A 6 -33.19 -4.97 61.96
N LEU A 7 -32.43 -3.87 61.97
CA LEU A 7 -31.80 -3.30 60.79
C LEU A 7 -30.57 -4.16 60.47
N GLY A 8 -30.65 -4.97 59.41
CA GLY A 8 -29.50 -5.67 58.84
C GLY A 8 -28.86 -4.80 57.75
N VAL A 9 -27.66 -4.31 58.04
CA VAL A 9 -26.78 -3.56 57.14
C VAL A 9 -26.34 -4.49 56.00
N LEU A 10 -26.83 -4.25 54.78
CA LEU A 10 -26.23 -4.77 53.55
C LEU A 10 -25.21 -3.75 53.06
N LEU A 11 -23.93 -4.02 53.35
CA LEU A 11 -22.79 -3.33 52.77
C LEU A 11 -22.80 -3.63 51.25
N ALA A 12 -23.23 -2.67 50.45
CA ALA A 12 -22.97 -2.67 49.02
C ALA A 12 -21.48 -2.41 48.82
N CYS A 13 -20.69 -3.46 48.59
CA CYS A 13 -19.38 -3.34 47.97
C CYS A 13 -19.57 -2.88 46.53
N GLY A 14 -19.76 -1.57 46.34
CA GLY A 14 -19.56 -0.90 45.08
C GLY A 14 -18.07 -0.90 44.77
N VAL A 15 -17.60 -1.97 44.13
CA VAL A 15 -16.32 -1.91 43.40
C VAL A 15 -16.54 -0.89 42.29
N ALA A 16 -16.05 0.33 42.51
CA ALA A 16 -15.88 1.29 41.44
C ALA A 16 -14.91 0.67 40.43
N LEU A 17 -15.46 0.08 39.37
CA LEU A 17 -14.69 -0.21 38.17
C LEU A 17 -14.09 1.14 37.73
N ALA A 18 -12.79 1.28 37.93
CA ALA A 18 -12.03 2.42 37.43
C ALA A 18 -12.37 2.55 35.94
N GLY A 19 -13.01 3.65 35.56
CA GLY A 19 -13.46 3.87 34.19
C GLY A 19 -12.26 3.74 33.25
N ALA A 20 -12.33 2.78 32.33
CA ALA A 20 -11.39 2.69 31.23
C ALA A 20 -11.40 4.06 30.53
N ALA A 21 -10.21 4.64 30.32
CA ALA A 21 -10.09 5.93 29.68
C ALA A 21 -10.63 5.81 28.25
N GLU A 22 -11.84 6.31 27.99
CA GLU A 22 -12.42 6.29 26.66
C GLU A 22 -11.67 7.25 25.73
N LEU A 23 -11.42 6.78 24.50
CA LEU A 23 -10.80 7.55 23.45
C LEU A 23 -11.80 8.56 22.90
N ARG A 24 -11.59 9.85 23.16
CA ARG A 24 -12.47 10.92 22.70
C ARG A 24 -12.01 11.47 21.36
N VAL A 25 -12.89 11.44 20.37
CA VAL A 25 -12.69 12.18 19.12
C VAL A 25 -12.76 13.68 19.42
N PRO A 26 -11.87 14.52 18.88
CA PRO A 26 -11.97 15.96 19.02
C PRO A 26 -13.35 16.47 18.59
N GLN A 27 -13.99 17.33 19.39
CA GLN A 27 -15.30 17.89 19.05
C GLN A 27 -15.24 18.84 17.85
N HIS A 28 -14.11 19.52 17.66
CA HIS A 28 -13.88 20.50 16.60
C HIS A 28 -12.48 20.32 15.99
N PRO A 29 -12.27 20.69 14.71
CA PRO A 29 -10.95 20.65 14.08
C PRO A 29 -9.90 21.43 14.89
N GLY A 30 -8.72 20.84 15.07
CA GLY A 30 -7.61 21.50 15.77
C GLY A 30 -7.72 21.54 17.30
N ALA A 31 -8.79 20.98 17.90
CA ALA A 31 -8.85 20.85 19.35
C ALA A 31 -7.72 19.93 19.84
N SER A 32 -6.91 20.42 20.78
CA SER A 32 -5.81 19.67 21.40
C SER A 32 -6.35 18.70 22.46
N THR A 33 -6.98 17.62 22.02
CA THR A 33 -7.22 16.47 22.91
C THR A 33 -6.06 15.50 22.76
N THR A 34 -5.28 15.31 23.83
CA THR A 34 -4.28 14.24 23.87
C THR A 34 -5.01 12.91 23.79
N ILE A 35 -4.91 12.23 22.64
CA ILE A 35 -5.48 10.90 22.49
C ILE A 35 -4.55 9.90 23.19
N PRO A 36 -4.99 9.19 24.24
CA PRO A 36 -4.14 8.24 24.93
C PRO A 36 -3.75 7.09 24.00
N LEU A 37 -2.52 6.58 24.16
CA LEU A 37 -2.05 5.35 23.51
C LEU A 37 -1.91 4.27 24.59
N PRO A 38 -2.88 3.35 24.74
CA PRO A 38 -2.82 2.27 25.72
C PRO A 38 -1.57 1.39 25.53
N ARG A 39 -1.10 0.80 26.62
CA ARG A 39 -0.01 -0.20 26.57
C ARG A 39 -0.49 -1.52 25.97
N ASP A 40 -1.75 -1.87 26.21
CA ASP A 40 -2.40 -3.03 25.61
C ASP A 40 -2.87 -2.68 24.18
N LEU A 41 -2.32 -3.37 23.17
CA LEU A 41 -2.66 -3.11 21.77
C LEU A 41 -4.12 -3.46 21.46
N GLY A 42 -4.68 -4.48 22.11
CA GLY A 42 -6.07 -4.89 21.92
C GLY A 42 -7.04 -3.82 22.41
N GLU A 43 -6.76 -3.22 23.56
CA GLU A 43 -7.46 -2.05 24.09
C GLU A 43 -7.35 -0.86 23.15
N GLY A 44 -6.14 -0.54 22.67
CA GLY A 44 -5.92 0.52 21.68
C GLY A 44 -6.76 0.33 20.40
N ILE A 45 -6.83 -0.89 19.88
CA ILE A 45 -7.64 -1.21 18.69
C ILE A 45 -9.15 -1.05 18.99
N ARG A 46 -9.63 -1.55 20.15
CA ARG A 46 -11.04 -1.38 20.55
C ARG A 46 -11.41 0.11 20.69
N MET A 47 -10.54 0.88 21.33
CA MET A 47 -10.68 2.32 21.49
C MET A 47 -10.71 3.05 20.15
N PHE A 48 -9.81 2.70 19.23
CA PHE A 48 -9.82 3.26 17.86
C PHE A 48 -11.13 2.97 17.14
N ARG A 49 -11.60 1.71 17.16
CA ARG A 49 -12.86 1.30 16.53
C ARG A 49 -14.07 2.05 17.11
N ALA A 50 -14.12 2.20 18.44
CA ALA A 50 -15.16 3.00 19.10
C ALA A 50 -15.09 4.47 18.68
N GLY A 51 -13.88 5.04 18.60
CA GLY A 51 -13.67 6.43 18.17
C GLY A 51 -14.19 6.68 16.75
N ILE A 52 -13.84 5.84 15.77
CA ILE A 52 -14.31 6.03 14.38
C ILE A 52 -15.81 5.73 14.20
N ALA A 53 -16.42 4.97 15.11
CA ALA A 53 -17.86 4.71 15.12
C ALA A 53 -18.67 5.82 15.79
N SER A 54 -18.02 6.74 16.51
CA SER A 54 -18.70 7.83 17.22
C SER A 54 -19.29 8.88 16.27
N PRO A 55 -20.38 9.57 16.66
CA PRO A 55 -20.93 10.70 15.90
C PRO A 55 -19.92 11.86 15.71
N GLU A 56 -19.01 12.03 16.67
CA GLU A 56 -17.95 13.02 16.61
C GLU A 56 -16.96 12.75 15.49
N PHE A 57 -16.82 11.50 15.02
CA PHE A 57 -16.02 11.19 13.84
C PHE A 57 -16.79 11.56 12.55
N ASN A 58 -16.46 12.73 12.00
CA ASN A 58 -17.13 13.30 10.84
C ASN A 58 -16.11 13.96 9.89
N ALA A 59 -16.58 14.54 8.79
CA ALA A 59 -15.73 15.15 7.76
C ALA A 59 -14.81 16.25 8.32
N ALA A 60 -15.21 16.96 9.37
CA ALA A 60 -14.41 18.04 9.97
C ALA A 60 -13.35 17.51 10.96
N THR A 61 -13.65 16.47 11.71
CA THR A 61 -12.80 15.97 12.81
C THR A 61 -11.91 14.79 12.41
N CYS A 62 -12.29 14.06 11.36
CA CYS A 62 -11.62 12.87 10.84
C CYS A 62 -10.09 13.03 10.73
N ALA A 63 -9.64 14.08 10.03
CA ALA A 63 -8.21 14.29 9.79
C ALA A 63 -7.44 14.47 11.10
N SER A 64 -7.94 15.33 11.98
CA SER A 64 -7.31 15.62 13.28
C SER A 64 -7.21 14.36 14.16
N PHE A 65 -8.28 13.57 14.19
CA PHE A 65 -8.34 12.33 14.96
C PHE A 65 -7.35 11.29 14.46
N LEU A 66 -7.41 10.97 13.17
CA LEU A 66 -6.56 9.94 12.56
C LEU A 66 -5.08 10.31 12.60
N ASN A 67 -4.75 11.59 12.35
CA ASN A 67 -3.37 12.06 12.43
C ASN A 67 -2.82 11.96 13.86
N ALA A 68 -3.61 12.32 14.88
CA ALA A 68 -3.18 12.19 16.26
C ALA A 68 -2.90 10.72 16.66
N ILE A 69 -3.74 9.77 16.22
CA ILE A 69 -3.49 8.33 16.41
C ILE A 69 -2.21 7.91 15.70
N TYR A 70 -2.06 8.25 14.42
CA TYR A 70 -0.90 7.92 13.60
C TYR A 70 0.40 8.43 14.24
N ASP A 71 0.39 9.68 14.66
CA ASP A 71 1.52 10.35 15.29
C ASP A 71 1.95 9.70 16.60
N ASN A 72 0.98 9.32 17.43
CA ASN A 72 1.25 8.62 18.69
C ASN A 72 1.84 7.23 18.44
N LEU A 73 1.30 6.48 17.47
CA LEU A 73 1.85 5.18 17.08
C LEU A 73 3.26 5.32 16.49
N TRP A 74 3.49 6.32 15.65
CA TRP A 74 4.78 6.56 15.01
C TRP A 74 5.89 6.90 16.03
N ARG A 75 5.55 7.67 17.07
CA ARG A 75 6.50 8.07 18.12
C ARG A 75 6.70 6.99 19.19
N ALA A 76 5.78 6.05 19.33
CA ALA A 76 5.87 5.01 20.34
C ALA A 76 7.04 4.06 20.08
N ALA A 77 7.92 3.91 21.08
CA ALA A 77 8.93 2.86 21.06
C ALA A 77 8.26 1.50 21.32
N PRO A 78 8.80 0.38 20.81
CA PRO A 78 8.25 -0.96 21.09
C PRO A 78 8.06 -1.26 22.58
N GLY A 79 8.95 -0.73 23.45
CA GLY A 79 8.87 -0.90 24.90
C GLY A 79 7.70 -0.18 25.58
N HIS A 80 6.99 0.71 24.88
CA HIS A 80 5.73 1.31 25.36
C HIS A 80 4.66 0.23 25.57
N PHE A 81 4.56 -0.70 24.63
CA PHE A 81 3.52 -1.72 24.60
C PHE A 81 3.81 -2.90 25.53
N ASP A 82 2.77 -3.57 26.01
CA ASP A 82 2.91 -4.87 26.66
C ASP A 82 3.18 -5.94 25.59
N LEU A 83 4.46 -6.15 25.31
CA LEU A 83 4.91 -7.12 24.31
C LEU A 83 4.59 -8.56 24.69
N ALA A 84 4.46 -8.86 25.99
CA ALA A 84 4.08 -10.20 26.45
C ALA A 84 2.61 -10.48 26.13
N ALA A 85 1.72 -9.51 26.37
CA ALA A 85 0.33 -9.57 25.93
C ALA A 85 0.23 -9.63 24.40
N ALA A 86 0.93 -8.75 23.69
CA ALA A 86 0.94 -8.73 22.23
C ALA A 86 1.39 -10.07 21.64
N LYS A 87 2.38 -10.74 22.25
CA LYS A 87 2.83 -12.07 21.83
C LYS A 87 1.78 -13.15 22.06
N ARG A 88 1.08 -13.14 23.21
CA ARG A 88 0.02 -14.12 23.51
C ARG A 88 -1.14 -14.00 22.53
N ASP A 89 -1.50 -12.77 22.18
CA ASP A 89 -2.72 -12.47 21.41
C ASP A 89 -2.44 -12.12 19.95
N ALA A 90 -1.23 -12.37 19.44
CA ALA A 90 -0.76 -11.86 18.16
C ALA A 90 -1.68 -12.15 16.97
N GLY A 91 -2.18 -13.39 16.86
CA GLY A 91 -3.13 -13.77 15.80
C GLY A 91 -4.45 -12.99 15.88
N ALA A 92 -5.02 -12.89 17.09
CA ALA A 92 -6.24 -12.13 17.33
C ALA A 92 -6.04 -10.62 17.08
N LEU A 93 -4.87 -10.07 17.42
CA LEU A 93 -4.52 -8.68 17.14
C LEU A 93 -4.40 -8.42 15.64
N VAL A 94 -3.74 -9.30 14.88
CA VAL A 94 -3.66 -9.21 13.42
C VAL A 94 -5.05 -9.15 12.79
N ARG A 95 -5.95 -10.03 13.22
CA ARG A 95 -7.35 -10.05 12.78
C ARG A 95 -8.10 -8.76 13.17
N ALA A 96 -7.96 -8.32 14.42
CA ALA A 96 -8.61 -7.11 14.91
C ALA A 96 -8.15 -5.84 14.17
N ILE A 97 -6.88 -5.77 13.74
CA ILE A 97 -6.36 -4.67 12.92
C ILE A 97 -7.02 -4.68 11.54
N PHE A 98 -7.18 -5.84 10.91
CA PHE A 98 -7.88 -5.96 9.64
C PHE A 98 -9.35 -5.56 9.74
N GLU A 99 -10.04 -5.97 10.80
CA GLU A 99 -11.42 -5.51 11.07
C GLU A 99 -11.50 -4.00 11.26
N ALA A 100 -10.54 -3.39 11.97
CA ALA A 100 -10.49 -1.94 12.11
C ALA A 100 -10.28 -1.22 10.76
N LYS A 101 -9.51 -1.82 9.84
CA LYS A 101 -9.38 -1.36 8.45
C LYS A 101 -10.69 -1.45 7.68
N LEU A 102 -11.45 -2.54 7.82
CA LEU A 102 -12.79 -2.67 7.24
C LEU A 102 -13.75 -1.59 7.79
N ASP A 103 -13.76 -1.39 9.11
CA ASP A 103 -14.59 -0.37 9.76
C ASP A 103 -14.22 1.04 9.27
N LEU A 104 -12.93 1.33 9.15
CA LEU A 104 -12.46 2.63 8.66
C LEU A 104 -12.92 2.90 7.21
N ARG A 105 -12.92 1.87 6.34
CA ARG A 105 -13.49 1.99 4.98
C ARG A 105 -15.00 2.24 5.00
N ARG A 106 -15.74 1.54 5.86
CA ARG A 106 -17.19 1.77 6.04
C ARG A 106 -17.47 3.20 6.52
N GLN A 107 -16.64 3.73 7.41
CA GLN A 107 -16.77 5.12 7.86
C GLN A 107 -16.50 6.10 6.72
N LEU A 108 -15.47 5.90 5.90
CA LEU A 108 -15.25 6.73 4.72
C LEU A 108 -16.47 6.71 3.78
N ALA A 109 -17.04 5.54 3.51
CA ALA A 109 -18.24 5.42 2.68
C ALA A 109 -19.44 6.18 3.27
N ARG A 110 -19.63 6.12 4.60
CA ARG A 110 -20.65 6.90 5.31
C ARG A 110 -20.43 8.40 5.15
N LEU A 111 -19.19 8.88 5.30
CA LEU A 111 -18.86 10.30 5.16
C LEU A 111 -19.15 10.80 3.74
N GLU A 112 -18.81 10.03 2.72
CA GLU A 112 -19.10 10.36 1.32
C GLU A 112 -20.61 10.41 1.03
N GLY A 113 -21.39 9.51 1.65
CA GLY A 113 -22.84 9.53 1.56
C GLY A 113 -23.48 10.76 2.23
N ALA A 114 -22.79 11.37 3.20
CA ALA A 114 -23.23 12.58 3.89
C ALA A 114 -22.80 13.88 3.18
N GLY A 115 -21.80 13.82 2.28
CA GLY A 115 -21.34 14.97 1.51
C GLY A 115 -19.88 14.87 1.07
N PRO A 116 -19.32 15.94 0.50
CA PRO A 116 -17.91 15.98 0.11
C PRO A 116 -16.97 15.73 1.29
N VAL A 117 -16.04 14.80 1.13
CA VAL A 117 -15.01 14.52 2.15
C VAL A 117 -13.77 15.38 1.89
N PRO A 118 -13.30 16.15 2.88
CA PRO A 118 -12.06 16.92 2.77
C PRO A 118 -10.83 16.06 2.43
N ARG A 119 -9.93 16.59 1.61
CA ARG A 119 -8.72 15.88 1.15
C ARG A 119 -7.82 15.46 2.30
N ASP A 120 -7.69 16.28 3.33
CA ASP A 120 -6.92 15.97 4.53
C ASP A 120 -7.48 14.76 5.30
N CYS A 121 -8.81 14.61 5.39
CA CYS A 121 -9.43 13.41 5.94
C CYS A 121 -9.09 12.18 5.09
N VAL A 122 -9.20 12.26 3.76
CA VAL A 122 -8.83 11.15 2.86
C VAL A 122 -7.35 10.78 3.00
N THR A 123 -6.46 11.77 3.08
CA THR A 123 -5.03 11.54 3.31
C THR A 123 -4.78 10.88 4.68
N ALA A 124 -5.46 11.32 5.74
CA ALA A 124 -5.34 10.72 7.06
C ALA A 124 -5.87 9.27 7.09
N MET A 125 -6.94 8.98 6.34
CA MET A 125 -7.43 7.62 6.11
C MET A 125 -6.36 6.74 5.46
N ARG A 126 -5.73 7.20 4.36
CA ARG A 126 -4.63 6.47 3.68
C ARG A 126 -3.46 6.18 4.63
N ASN A 127 -3.02 7.19 5.37
CA ASN A 127 -1.93 7.05 6.35
C ASN A 127 -2.27 6.03 7.44
N THR A 128 -3.53 6.02 7.90
CA THR A 128 -4.01 5.06 8.89
C THR A 128 -4.07 3.64 8.33
N MET A 129 -4.58 3.46 7.09
CA MET A 129 -4.57 2.15 6.42
C MET A 129 -3.15 1.60 6.30
N ARG A 130 -2.21 2.45 5.89
CA ARG A 130 -0.79 2.09 5.80
C ARG A 130 -0.19 1.72 7.15
N ALA A 131 -0.45 2.52 8.18
CA ALA A 131 0.03 2.21 9.53
C ALA A 131 -0.55 0.89 10.05
N SER A 132 -1.83 0.61 9.78
CA SER A 132 -2.49 -0.63 10.17
C SER A 132 -1.83 -1.85 9.52
N LEU A 133 -1.52 -1.77 8.22
CA LEU A 133 -0.79 -2.82 7.50
C LEU A 133 0.58 -3.06 8.13
N PHE A 134 1.37 -2.01 8.34
CA PHE A 134 2.69 -2.14 8.96
C PHE A 134 2.64 -2.72 10.37
N MET A 135 1.69 -2.28 11.20
CA MET A 135 1.53 -2.79 12.56
C MET A 135 1.15 -4.27 12.55
N SER A 136 0.23 -4.65 11.67
CA SER A 136 -0.22 -6.03 11.49
C SER A 136 0.91 -6.93 10.99
N GLU A 137 1.71 -6.48 10.01
CA GLU A 137 2.91 -7.19 9.55
C GLU A 137 3.96 -7.34 10.65
N TYR A 138 4.24 -6.27 11.37
CA TYR A 138 5.23 -6.27 12.43
C TYR A 138 4.86 -7.25 13.56
N LEU A 139 3.59 -7.29 13.96
CA LEU A 139 3.09 -8.28 14.93
C LEU A 139 3.21 -9.71 14.40
N ALA A 140 2.79 -9.94 13.15
CA ALA A 140 2.83 -11.26 12.54
C ALA A 140 4.27 -11.79 12.40
N GLU A 141 5.20 -10.97 11.92
CA GLU A 141 6.61 -11.32 11.75
C GLU A 141 7.29 -11.71 13.08
N HIS A 142 6.92 -11.07 14.19
CA HIS A 142 7.58 -11.27 15.48
C HIS A 142 6.94 -12.35 16.35
N PHE A 143 5.63 -12.53 16.27
CA PHE A 143 4.90 -13.29 17.26
C PHE A 143 4.05 -14.42 16.69
N VAL A 144 3.87 -14.48 15.37
CA VAL A 144 3.12 -15.57 14.74
C VAL A 144 4.11 -16.48 13.99
N PRO A 145 4.10 -17.80 14.23
CA PRO A 145 4.89 -18.73 13.45
C PRO A 145 4.52 -18.61 11.96
N ALA A 146 5.43 -18.06 11.15
CA ALA A 146 5.13 -17.77 9.76
C ALA A 146 5.08 -19.06 8.92
N ALA A 147 3.94 -19.34 8.30
CA ALA A 147 3.91 -20.14 7.09
C ALA A 147 4.45 -19.26 5.95
N ARG A 148 5.55 -19.68 5.33
CA ARG A 148 6.09 -19.01 4.14
C ARG A 148 5.20 -19.35 2.95
N GLU A 149 4.17 -18.55 2.74
CA GLU A 149 3.29 -18.69 1.58
C GLU A 149 3.92 -18.00 0.38
N ALA A 150 4.47 -18.78 -0.56
CA ALA A 150 5.02 -18.24 -1.80
C ALA A 150 3.93 -17.90 -2.82
N ARG A 151 2.80 -18.62 -2.76
CA ARG A 151 1.66 -18.44 -3.66
C ARG A 151 0.70 -17.40 -3.11
N VAL A 152 0.39 -16.41 -3.95
CA VAL A 152 -0.54 -15.33 -3.61
C VAL A 152 -1.93 -15.89 -3.33
N PHE A 153 -2.56 -15.37 -2.27
CA PHE A 153 -3.86 -15.82 -1.76
C PHE A 153 -3.94 -17.29 -1.31
N ALA A 154 -2.79 -17.96 -1.12
CA ALA A 154 -2.74 -19.26 -0.45
C ALA A 154 -2.60 -19.10 1.08
N GLY A 155 -2.91 -20.19 1.79
CA GLY A 155 -2.82 -20.26 3.25
C GLY A 155 -4.07 -19.74 3.96
N GLY A 156 -3.92 -19.45 5.25
CA GLY A 156 -4.94 -18.86 6.11
C GLY A 156 -4.37 -17.71 6.92
N GLU A 157 -5.06 -17.34 8.00
CA GLU A 157 -4.54 -16.34 8.93
C GLU A 157 -3.18 -16.78 9.52
N PRO A 158 -2.23 -15.86 9.73
CA PRO A 158 -2.31 -14.41 9.52
C PRO A 158 -1.99 -13.94 8.08
N SER A 159 -1.58 -14.85 7.19
CA SER A 159 -1.10 -14.51 5.84
C SER A 159 -2.24 -14.11 4.90
N LEU A 160 -3.41 -14.75 5.01
CA LEU A 160 -4.63 -14.45 4.25
C LEU A 160 -5.77 -14.03 5.20
N LEU A 161 -6.24 -12.80 5.04
CA LEU A 161 -7.30 -12.20 5.84
C LEU A 161 -8.57 -12.02 4.99
N LEU A 162 -9.55 -12.88 5.31
CA LEU A 162 -10.99 -12.89 5.04
C LEU A 162 -11.80 -11.65 5.46
N ASP A 163 -12.42 -10.86 4.57
CA ASP A 163 -13.63 -10.13 5.01
C ASP A 163 -14.79 -11.15 5.14
N PRO A 164 -15.34 -11.36 6.35
CA PRO A 164 -16.36 -12.37 6.60
C PRO A 164 -17.59 -12.26 5.69
N GLN A 165 -17.90 -11.08 5.14
CA GLN A 165 -19.07 -10.91 4.27
C GLN A 165 -18.98 -11.70 2.96
N PHE A 166 -17.78 -12.13 2.55
CA PHE A 166 -17.54 -12.90 1.33
C PHE A 166 -17.37 -14.41 1.59
N GLY A 167 -17.63 -14.86 2.82
CA GLY A 167 -17.52 -16.26 3.21
C GLY A 167 -16.10 -16.69 3.63
N PRO A 168 -15.92 -17.97 3.94
CA PRO A 168 -14.70 -18.48 4.58
C PRO A 168 -13.55 -18.76 3.59
N ALA A 169 -13.78 -18.65 2.28
CA ALA A 169 -12.80 -18.97 1.26
C ALA A 169 -12.82 -17.92 0.14
N LEU A 170 -11.64 -17.57 -0.36
CA LEU A 170 -11.52 -16.65 -1.48
C LEU A 170 -11.83 -17.38 -2.80
N ALA A 171 -12.82 -16.86 -3.53
CA ALA A 171 -13.08 -17.22 -4.92
C ALA A 171 -12.98 -15.95 -5.78
N LEU A 172 -11.98 -15.90 -6.66
CA LEU A 172 -11.79 -14.79 -7.60
C LEU A 172 -12.85 -14.82 -8.70
N GLN A 173 -13.30 -13.63 -9.11
CA GLN A 173 -14.39 -13.44 -10.07
C GLN A 173 -14.03 -12.37 -11.09
N SER A 174 -14.67 -12.41 -12.27
CA SER A 174 -14.51 -11.36 -13.28
C SER A 174 -14.84 -9.99 -12.69
N GLY A 175 -13.92 -9.05 -12.87
CA GLY A 175 -14.03 -7.68 -12.36
C GLY A 175 -13.39 -7.46 -10.99
N ASP A 176 -12.90 -8.50 -10.31
CA ASP A 176 -12.05 -8.30 -9.14
C ASP A 176 -10.81 -7.50 -9.51
N VAL A 177 -10.55 -6.43 -8.75
CA VAL A 177 -9.35 -5.60 -8.90
C VAL A 177 -8.31 -6.09 -7.91
N LEU A 178 -7.20 -6.60 -8.43
CA LEU A 178 -6.08 -7.08 -7.63
C LEU A 178 -5.06 -5.96 -7.47
N LEU A 179 -4.74 -5.65 -6.23
CA LEU A 179 -3.71 -4.68 -5.87
C LEU A 179 -2.51 -5.44 -5.31
N SER A 180 -1.28 -5.11 -5.72
CA SER A 180 -0.09 -5.84 -5.27
C SER A 180 1.18 -5.03 -5.10
N ARG A 181 2.13 -5.62 -4.38
CA ARG A 181 3.48 -5.12 -4.16
C ARG A 181 4.49 -6.23 -4.48
N GLY A 182 5.35 -5.98 -5.48
CA GLY A 182 6.52 -6.82 -5.76
C GLY A 182 7.68 -6.54 -4.80
N ASP A 183 8.84 -7.14 -5.04
CA ASP A 183 10.05 -6.91 -4.23
C ASP A 183 11.00 -5.85 -4.82
N ALA A 184 10.85 -5.53 -6.10
CA ALA A 184 11.71 -4.59 -6.81
C ALA A 184 11.66 -3.16 -6.23
N PHE A 185 12.77 -2.42 -6.38
CA PHE A 185 12.86 -1.01 -5.99
C PHE A 185 12.00 -0.11 -6.86
N VAL A 186 11.87 -0.39 -8.17
CA VAL A 186 10.95 0.32 -9.06
C VAL A 186 9.51 0.23 -8.56
N SER A 187 9.11 -0.96 -8.10
CA SER A 187 7.82 -1.17 -7.44
C SER A 187 7.73 -0.34 -6.14
N GLY A 188 8.80 -0.24 -5.35
CA GLY A 188 8.87 0.66 -4.20
C GLY A 188 8.73 2.13 -4.58
N ALA A 189 9.42 2.58 -5.61
CA ALA A 189 9.34 3.95 -6.14
C ALA A 189 7.91 4.31 -6.54
N ILE A 190 7.22 3.45 -7.31
CA ILE A 190 5.83 3.67 -7.71
C ILE A 190 4.92 3.79 -6.48
N ALA A 191 5.09 2.91 -5.50
CA ALA A 191 4.30 2.94 -4.26
C ALA A 191 4.50 4.25 -3.46
N ARG A 192 5.60 4.97 -3.67
CA ARG A 192 6.00 6.15 -2.89
C ARG A 192 6.00 7.46 -3.70
N LEU A 193 5.58 7.43 -4.97
CA LEU A 193 5.80 8.52 -5.94
C LEU A 193 4.97 9.80 -5.68
N GLY A 194 3.91 9.70 -4.89
CA GLY A 194 2.94 10.77 -4.70
C GLY A 194 3.13 11.61 -3.44
N ASP A 195 2.22 12.55 -3.24
CA ASP A 195 2.08 13.37 -2.03
C ASP A 195 1.70 12.57 -0.78
N VAL A 196 1.25 11.33 -0.97
CA VAL A 196 0.97 10.36 0.09
C VAL A 196 1.63 9.05 -0.28
N ASP A 197 2.46 8.51 0.61
CA ASP A 197 3.05 7.20 0.33
C ASP A 197 2.04 6.06 0.49
N GLY A 198 2.09 5.12 -0.45
CA GLY A 198 1.32 3.87 -0.46
C GLY A 198 2.15 2.62 -0.17
N ASN A 199 1.47 1.46 -0.18
CA ASN A 199 2.08 0.14 0.08
C ASN A 199 2.10 -0.77 -1.14
N PHE A 200 1.50 -0.33 -2.23
CA PHE A 200 1.22 -1.12 -3.41
C PHE A 200 1.60 -0.35 -4.67
N SER A 201 1.96 -1.10 -5.70
CA SER A 201 2.64 -0.58 -6.89
C SER A 201 2.08 -1.10 -8.20
N HIS A 202 1.20 -2.09 -8.15
CA HIS A 202 0.65 -2.70 -9.35
C HIS A 202 -0.83 -3.06 -9.18
N VAL A 203 -1.60 -2.86 -10.25
CA VAL A 203 -3.02 -3.18 -10.35
C VAL A 203 -3.22 -4.18 -11.49
N ALA A 204 -4.08 -5.17 -11.26
CA ALA A 204 -4.56 -6.11 -12.27
C ALA A 204 -6.08 -6.22 -12.19
N LEU A 205 -6.73 -6.61 -13.27
CA LEU A 205 -8.15 -6.94 -13.30
C LEU A 205 -8.34 -8.43 -13.60
N VAL A 206 -9.17 -9.13 -12.84
CA VAL A 206 -9.49 -10.54 -13.08
C VAL A 206 -10.53 -10.66 -14.18
N TYR A 207 -10.31 -11.59 -15.11
CA TYR A 207 -11.29 -12.01 -16.10
C TYR A 207 -11.40 -13.53 -16.09
N VAL A 208 -12.59 -14.05 -15.78
CA VAL A 208 -12.95 -15.45 -15.93
C VAL A 208 -13.75 -15.59 -17.21
N ASP A 209 -13.22 -16.38 -18.15
CA ASP A 209 -13.87 -16.58 -19.44
C ASP A 209 -15.20 -17.33 -19.26
N PRO A 210 -16.34 -16.83 -19.78
CA PRO A 210 -17.63 -17.46 -19.57
C PRO A 210 -17.74 -18.83 -20.26
N GLY A 211 -17.02 -19.04 -21.37
CA GLY A 211 -17.04 -20.28 -22.13
C GLY A 211 -16.13 -21.35 -21.53
N SER A 212 -14.83 -21.05 -21.42
CA SER A 212 -13.83 -22.03 -20.94
C SER A 212 -13.76 -22.15 -19.42
N ARG A 213 -14.29 -21.16 -18.68
CA ARG A 213 -14.13 -21.00 -17.22
C ARG A 213 -12.69 -20.78 -16.76
N GLU A 214 -11.75 -20.58 -17.69
CA GLU A 214 -10.37 -20.26 -17.36
C GLU A 214 -10.26 -18.83 -16.83
N ALA A 215 -9.40 -18.65 -15.82
CA ALA A 215 -9.17 -17.37 -15.19
C ALA A 215 -7.88 -16.72 -15.71
N PHE A 216 -7.97 -15.42 -15.96
CA PHE A 216 -6.91 -14.58 -16.48
C PHE A 216 -6.77 -13.32 -15.63
N THR A 217 -5.60 -12.69 -15.70
CA THR A 217 -5.39 -11.30 -15.32
C THR A 217 -5.20 -10.44 -16.56
N ILE A 218 -5.81 -9.26 -16.56
CA ILE A 218 -5.45 -8.17 -17.47
C ILE A 218 -4.51 -7.25 -16.70
N GLU A 219 -3.33 -7.03 -17.26
CA GLU A 219 -2.24 -6.27 -16.62
C GLU A 219 -1.55 -5.39 -17.64
N ALA A 220 -1.06 -4.23 -17.21
CA ALA A 220 -0.12 -3.43 -17.99
C ALA A 220 1.23 -3.43 -17.30
N HIS A 221 2.21 -4.04 -17.96
CA HIS A 221 3.57 -4.18 -17.47
C HIS A 221 4.47 -3.17 -18.17
N ILE A 222 5.42 -2.59 -17.42
CA ILE A 222 6.40 -1.65 -17.96
C ILE A 222 7.07 -2.28 -19.18
N GLU A 223 7.45 -3.56 -19.07
CA GLU A 223 8.29 -4.37 -19.96
C GLU A 223 7.67 -4.73 -21.31
N ILE A 224 6.36 -5.00 -21.31
CA ILE A 224 5.67 -5.60 -22.47
C ILE A 224 4.34 -4.91 -22.82
N GLY A 225 3.96 -3.86 -22.10
CA GLY A 225 2.66 -3.21 -22.25
C GLY A 225 1.52 -4.05 -21.68
N SER A 226 0.31 -3.84 -22.21
CA SER A 226 -0.89 -4.51 -21.73
C SER A 226 -1.04 -5.92 -22.30
N VAL A 227 -1.36 -6.87 -21.43
CA VAL A 227 -1.54 -8.29 -21.77
C VAL A 227 -2.70 -8.91 -21.01
N VAL A 228 -3.29 -9.96 -21.58
CA VAL A 228 -4.14 -10.90 -20.87
C VAL A 228 -3.32 -12.17 -20.64
N ALA A 229 -3.04 -12.49 -19.38
CA ALA A 229 -2.20 -13.62 -18.98
C ALA A 229 -3.00 -14.63 -18.13
N PRO A 230 -2.64 -15.92 -18.13
CA PRO A 230 -3.24 -16.87 -17.20
C PRO A 230 -3.09 -16.40 -15.75
N LEU A 231 -4.15 -16.50 -14.95
CA LEU A 231 -4.16 -16.06 -13.55
C LEU A 231 -3.02 -16.69 -12.74
N GLU A 232 -2.66 -17.93 -13.06
CA GLU A 232 -1.57 -18.65 -12.40
C GLU A 232 -0.26 -17.85 -12.38
N LYS A 233 0.05 -17.15 -13.47
CA LYS A 233 1.24 -16.31 -13.57
C LYS A 233 1.25 -15.24 -12.48
N TYR A 234 0.12 -14.55 -12.28
CA TYR A 234 0.00 -13.55 -11.22
C TYR A 234 0.19 -14.15 -9.82
N LEU A 235 -0.37 -15.33 -9.60
CA LEU A 235 -0.39 -16.00 -8.30
C LEU A 235 0.97 -16.56 -7.88
N THR A 236 1.89 -16.77 -8.81
CA THR A 236 3.26 -17.28 -8.54
C THR A 236 4.36 -16.23 -8.70
N ASP A 237 4.01 -14.99 -9.08
CA ASP A 237 4.96 -13.91 -9.41
C ASP A 237 5.54 -13.20 -8.17
N GLY A 238 5.93 -13.98 -7.17
CA GLY A 238 6.83 -13.55 -6.09
C GLY A 238 6.40 -12.33 -5.26
N LYS A 239 5.11 -12.00 -5.20
CA LYS A 239 4.61 -10.78 -4.52
C LYS A 239 4.82 -10.83 -3.00
N SER A 240 5.07 -9.68 -2.39
CA SER A 240 5.14 -9.54 -0.93
C SER A 240 3.77 -9.25 -0.31
N ARG A 241 2.89 -8.57 -1.05
CA ARG A 241 1.52 -8.23 -0.62
C ARG A 241 0.57 -8.30 -1.81
N ALA A 242 -0.67 -8.70 -1.54
CA ALA A 242 -1.76 -8.62 -2.50
C ALA A 242 -3.09 -8.34 -1.79
N VAL A 243 -4.01 -7.68 -2.48
CA VAL A 243 -5.34 -7.35 -1.98
C VAL A 243 -6.35 -7.58 -3.09
N VAL A 244 -7.54 -8.07 -2.74
CA VAL A 244 -8.67 -8.23 -3.66
C VAL A 244 -9.73 -7.18 -3.33
N PHE A 245 -10.08 -6.38 -4.32
CA PHE A 245 -11.24 -5.48 -4.28
C PHE A 245 -12.32 -5.96 -5.24
N ARG A 246 -13.59 -5.83 -4.85
CA ARG A 246 -14.73 -6.28 -5.64
C ARG A 246 -15.82 -5.22 -5.72
N HIS A 247 -16.32 -4.95 -6.91
CA HIS A 247 -17.48 -4.09 -7.09
C HIS A 247 -18.77 -4.83 -6.65
N PRO A 248 -19.71 -4.18 -5.94
CA PRO A 248 -20.93 -4.84 -5.45
C PRO A 248 -21.88 -5.28 -6.58
N ASP A 249 -21.90 -4.57 -7.70
CA ASP A 249 -22.59 -5.02 -8.92
C ASP A 249 -21.69 -5.95 -9.73
N ALA A 250 -21.97 -7.25 -9.63
CA ALA A 250 -21.21 -8.31 -10.30
C ALA A 250 -21.38 -8.31 -11.83
N ALA A 251 -22.54 -7.85 -12.34
CA ALA A 251 -22.77 -7.79 -13.79
C ALA A 251 -21.93 -6.68 -14.42
N LEU A 252 -21.91 -5.50 -13.79
CA LEU A 252 -21.04 -4.39 -14.19
C LEU A 252 -19.56 -4.80 -14.11
N ALA A 253 -19.16 -5.48 -13.03
CA ALA A 253 -17.78 -5.93 -12.83
C ALA A 253 -17.33 -6.93 -13.90
N ALA A 254 -18.19 -7.92 -14.22
CA ALA A 254 -17.91 -8.90 -15.26
C ALA A 254 -17.80 -8.24 -16.64
N GLU A 255 -18.67 -7.27 -16.94
CA GLU A 255 -18.64 -6.52 -18.19
C GLU A 255 -17.38 -5.65 -18.31
N ALA A 256 -16.97 -4.99 -17.24
CA ALA A 256 -15.72 -4.22 -17.18
C ALA A 256 -14.50 -5.09 -17.54
N ALA A 257 -14.43 -6.29 -16.96
CA ALA A 257 -13.38 -7.25 -17.25
C ALA A 257 -13.42 -7.75 -18.69
N ARG A 258 -14.60 -8.07 -19.21
CA ARG A 258 -14.79 -8.53 -20.60
C ARG A 258 -14.33 -7.48 -21.61
N LEU A 259 -14.80 -6.24 -21.48
CA LEU A 259 -14.50 -5.15 -22.42
C LEU A 259 -13.00 -4.85 -22.48
N ILE A 260 -12.32 -4.75 -21.34
CA ILE A 260 -10.88 -4.49 -21.35
C ILE A 260 -10.07 -5.71 -21.81
N ALA A 261 -10.48 -6.93 -21.48
CA ALA A 261 -9.85 -8.14 -21.99
C ALA A 261 -9.93 -8.23 -23.51
N GLU A 262 -11.09 -7.94 -24.10
CA GLU A 262 -11.28 -7.91 -25.55
C GLU A 262 -10.43 -6.84 -26.21
N ARG A 263 -10.39 -5.62 -25.65
CA ARG A 263 -9.55 -4.53 -26.14
C ARG A 263 -8.07 -4.92 -26.17
N VAL A 264 -7.56 -5.48 -25.06
CA VAL A 264 -6.16 -5.90 -24.95
C VAL A 264 -5.85 -7.07 -25.88
N ARG A 265 -6.69 -8.12 -25.91
CA ARG A 265 -6.53 -9.28 -26.82
C ARG A 265 -6.53 -8.86 -28.28
N LYS A 266 -7.44 -7.95 -28.68
CA LYS A 266 -7.51 -7.41 -30.05
C LYS A 266 -6.23 -6.69 -30.44
N ALA A 267 -5.65 -5.88 -29.54
CA ALA A 267 -4.37 -5.23 -29.79
C ALA A 267 -3.25 -6.26 -29.94
N SER A 268 -3.11 -7.18 -28.99
CA SER A 268 -2.09 -8.24 -29.00
C SER A 268 -2.15 -9.14 -30.24
N ALA A 269 -3.33 -9.37 -30.81
CA ALA A 269 -3.51 -10.14 -32.05
C ALA A 269 -3.18 -9.35 -33.33
N GLY A 270 -3.09 -8.01 -33.24
CA GLY A 270 -2.80 -7.12 -34.36
C GLY A 270 -1.34 -6.70 -34.41
N ALA A 271 -1.09 -5.39 -34.31
CA ALA A 271 0.25 -4.79 -34.43
C ALA A 271 1.14 -4.99 -33.19
N GLY A 272 0.61 -5.55 -32.10
CA GLY A 272 1.30 -5.78 -30.84
C GLY A 272 0.50 -5.28 -29.63
N ASN A 273 1.05 -5.51 -28.44
CA ASN A 273 0.43 -5.09 -27.18
C ASN A 273 0.23 -3.56 -27.12
N ILE A 274 -0.83 -3.12 -26.42
CA ILE A 274 -1.00 -1.70 -26.09
C ILE A 274 0.21 -1.26 -25.26
N PRO A 275 0.97 -0.22 -25.68
CA PRO A 275 2.17 0.20 -24.97
C PRO A 275 1.90 0.65 -23.54
N TYR A 276 2.92 0.56 -22.68
CA TYR A 276 2.85 1.08 -21.32
C TYR A 276 2.86 2.61 -21.31
N ASP A 277 1.94 3.24 -20.56
CA ASP A 277 1.92 4.70 -20.38
C ASP A 277 2.90 5.15 -19.27
N PHE A 278 4.06 5.65 -19.67
CA PHE A 278 5.01 6.28 -18.75
C PHE A 278 4.59 7.68 -18.29
N GLY A 279 3.70 8.35 -19.02
CA GLY A 279 3.21 9.67 -18.67
C GLY A 279 2.27 9.65 -17.48
N MET A 280 1.62 8.51 -17.23
CA MET A 280 0.57 8.28 -16.24
C MET A 280 -0.62 9.26 -16.39
N VAL A 281 -0.92 9.64 -17.63
CA VAL A 281 -1.92 10.66 -17.96
C VAL A 281 -3.27 10.00 -18.16
N MET A 282 -4.15 10.16 -17.17
CA MET A 282 -5.46 9.49 -17.12
C MET A 282 -6.50 10.03 -18.12
N ASP A 283 -6.28 11.21 -18.70
CA ASP A 283 -7.30 11.94 -19.47
C ASP A 283 -6.79 12.33 -20.87
N GLY A 284 -7.68 12.31 -21.87
CA GLY A 284 -7.39 12.75 -23.24
C GLY A 284 -6.92 11.64 -24.19
N PRO A 285 -6.54 11.98 -25.45
CA PRO A 285 -6.31 10.99 -26.51
C PRO A 285 -5.18 9.99 -26.25
N ARG A 286 -4.26 10.33 -25.32
CA ARG A 286 -3.14 9.45 -24.96
C ARG A 286 -3.59 8.27 -24.09
N ALA A 287 -4.58 8.47 -23.23
CA ALA A 287 -5.19 7.42 -22.40
C ALA A 287 -5.87 6.32 -23.24
N ASP A 288 -6.13 6.60 -24.53
CA ASP A 288 -6.66 5.62 -25.46
C ASP A 288 -5.60 4.79 -26.20
N ALA A 289 -4.36 5.29 -26.29
CA ALA A 289 -3.28 4.69 -27.07
C ALA A 289 -2.27 3.91 -26.22
N GLU A 290 -2.14 4.25 -24.94
CA GLU A 290 -1.21 3.65 -23.97
C GLU A 290 -1.99 3.31 -22.70
N LEU A 291 -1.53 2.33 -21.92
CA LEU A 291 -2.12 1.98 -20.62
C LEU A 291 -1.04 1.71 -19.60
N PHE A 292 -1.17 2.26 -18.39
CA PHE A 292 -0.42 1.77 -17.22
C PHE A 292 -1.31 0.91 -16.30
N CYS A 293 -0.70 0.28 -15.29
CA CYS A 293 -1.35 -0.80 -14.53
C CYS A 293 -2.72 -0.44 -13.95
N SER A 294 -2.87 0.75 -13.35
CA SER A 294 -4.14 1.20 -12.77
C SER A 294 -5.20 1.57 -13.81
N GLU A 295 -4.80 1.96 -15.03
CA GLU A 295 -5.74 2.29 -16.10
C GLU A 295 -6.50 1.07 -16.61
N VAL A 296 -5.93 -0.13 -16.51
CA VAL A 296 -6.64 -1.36 -16.88
C VAL A 296 -7.98 -1.47 -16.13
N ALA A 297 -7.97 -1.21 -14.82
CA ALA A 297 -9.19 -1.21 -14.02
C ALA A 297 -10.04 0.04 -14.30
N SER A 298 -9.43 1.22 -14.36
CA SER A 298 -10.15 2.49 -14.57
C SER A 298 -10.90 2.51 -15.90
N VAL A 299 -10.22 2.20 -17.00
CA VAL A 299 -10.80 2.13 -18.35
C VAL A 299 -11.86 1.04 -18.44
N GLY A 300 -11.61 -0.16 -17.88
CA GLY A 300 -12.59 -1.24 -17.88
C GLY A 300 -13.92 -0.83 -17.24
N TYR A 301 -13.87 -0.27 -16.03
CA TYR A 301 -15.07 0.17 -15.32
C TYR A 301 -15.72 1.42 -15.95
N ALA A 302 -14.92 2.34 -16.50
CA ALA A 302 -15.45 3.50 -17.23
C ALA A 302 -16.22 3.05 -18.48
N LEU A 303 -15.68 2.09 -19.26
CA LEU A 303 -16.35 1.55 -20.44
C LEU A 303 -17.67 0.86 -20.09
N ALA A 304 -17.65 -0.06 -19.11
CA ALA A 304 -18.84 -0.83 -18.73
C ALA A 304 -19.97 0.04 -18.15
N SER A 305 -19.62 1.14 -17.49
CA SER A 305 -20.58 2.07 -16.88
C SER A 305 -21.01 3.22 -17.80
N GLY A 306 -20.54 3.27 -19.05
CA GLY A 306 -20.76 4.41 -19.94
C GLY A 306 -20.20 5.72 -19.38
N GLY A 307 -19.13 5.65 -18.59
CA GLY A 307 -18.48 6.76 -17.92
C GLY A 307 -19.02 7.09 -16.53
N GLY A 308 -20.06 6.40 -16.05
CA GLY A 308 -20.66 6.64 -14.73
C GLY A 308 -19.78 6.25 -13.54
N LEU A 309 -18.82 5.35 -13.74
CA LEU A 309 -17.85 4.91 -12.73
C LEU A 309 -16.43 5.25 -13.16
N GLN A 310 -15.91 6.36 -12.63
CA GLN A 310 -14.53 6.81 -12.83
C GLN A 310 -13.66 6.42 -11.63
N LEU A 311 -12.65 5.57 -11.84
CA LEU A 311 -11.70 5.15 -10.82
C LEU A 311 -10.35 5.87 -10.98
N PRO A 312 -9.69 6.29 -9.88
CA PRO A 312 -10.17 6.30 -8.50
C PRO A 312 -10.97 7.58 -8.23
N ARG A 313 -11.80 7.60 -7.18
CA ARG A 313 -12.47 8.83 -6.73
C ARG A 313 -11.44 9.87 -6.26
N TYR A 314 -10.44 9.43 -5.51
CA TYR A 314 -9.39 10.28 -4.96
C TYR A 314 -8.08 9.94 -5.64
N ARG A 315 -7.64 10.80 -6.56
CA ARG A 315 -6.35 10.64 -7.25
C ARG A 315 -5.20 11.11 -6.34
N THR A 316 -4.08 10.40 -6.39
CA THR A 316 -2.82 10.85 -5.79
C THR A 316 -2.20 11.98 -6.61
N VAL A 317 -1.62 12.97 -5.94
CA VAL A 317 -0.94 14.10 -6.60
C VAL A 317 0.54 13.79 -6.73
N LEU A 318 1.07 13.87 -7.93
CA LEU A 318 2.47 13.56 -8.27
C LEU A 318 3.32 14.84 -8.27
N ARG A 319 3.34 15.56 -7.14
CA ARG A 319 4.06 16.83 -7.02
C ARG A 319 5.21 16.71 -6.02
N MET A 320 6.39 16.39 -6.53
CA MET A 320 7.65 16.51 -5.78
C MET A 320 8.14 17.97 -5.80
N LYS A 321 8.80 18.43 -4.73
CA LYS A 321 9.47 19.75 -4.74
C LYS A 321 10.55 19.79 -5.83
N ASN A 322 11.23 18.66 -6.05
CA ASN A 322 12.23 18.46 -7.09
C ASN A 322 11.70 17.52 -8.19
N ASP A 323 11.05 18.10 -9.20
CA ASP A 323 10.42 17.34 -10.30
C ASP A 323 11.41 16.72 -11.30
N ALA A 324 12.71 16.97 -11.15
CA ALA A 324 13.73 16.48 -12.08
C ALA A 324 13.75 14.95 -12.16
N PHE A 325 13.47 14.27 -11.05
CA PHE A 325 13.34 12.81 -11.02
C PHE A 325 12.11 12.34 -11.80
N LEU A 326 10.92 12.90 -11.51
CA LEU A 326 9.65 12.58 -12.21
C LEU A 326 9.80 12.75 -13.73
N LYS A 327 10.35 13.89 -14.16
CA LYS A 327 10.64 14.16 -15.58
C LYS A 327 11.66 13.20 -16.18
N ALA A 328 12.63 12.74 -15.38
CA ALA A 328 13.65 11.81 -15.86
C ALA A 328 13.12 10.39 -16.06
N ILE A 329 12.12 9.98 -15.28
CA ILE A 329 11.44 8.68 -15.46
C ILE A 329 10.27 8.75 -16.45
N GLY A 330 9.84 9.94 -16.85
CA GLY A 330 8.87 10.15 -17.93
C GLY A 330 7.45 10.51 -17.48
N ILE A 331 7.24 10.74 -16.18
CA ILE A 331 5.95 11.17 -15.63
C ILE A 331 5.62 12.58 -16.14
N ALA A 332 4.42 12.73 -16.68
CA ALA A 332 3.88 14.01 -17.15
C ALA A 332 2.64 14.45 -16.37
N ALA A 333 1.94 13.52 -15.72
CA ALA A 333 0.73 13.82 -14.97
C ALA A 333 1.02 14.58 -13.66
N GLU A 334 0.17 15.56 -13.33
CA GLU A 334 0.18 16.21 -12.01
C GLU A 334 -0.57 15.41 -10.95
N ALA A 335 -1.57 14.64 -11.36
CA ALA A 335 -2.32 13.73 -10.52
C ALA A 335 -2.69 12.49 -11.32
N SER A 336 -2.67 11.33 -10.69
CA SER A 336 -2.89 10.05 -11.37
C SER A 336 -3.53 9.02 -10.44
N PHE A 337 -3.84 7.85 -10.99
CA PHE A 337 -4.33 6.70 -10.25
C PHE A 337 -3.15 5.91 -9.67
N ALA A 338 -2.70 6.29 -8.47
CA ALA A 338 -1.76 5.46 -7.73
C ALA A 338 -2.45 4.18 -7.27
N PRO A 339 -1.81 3.00 -7.35
CA PRO A 339 -2.44 1.73 -6.93
C PRO A 339 -3.04 1.77 -5.52
N SER A 340 -2.38 2.46 -4.58
CA SER A 340 -2.85 2.60 -3.19
C SER A 340 -4.10 3.50 -3.04
N ASP A 341 -4.53 4.22 -4.08
CA ASP A 341 -5.79 4.96 -4.09
C ASP A 341 -7.00 4.01 -3.91
N LEU A 342 -6.86 2.73 -4.31
CA LEU A 342 -7.88 1.70 -4.07
C LEU A 342 -8.17 1.46 -2.58
N GLU A 343 -7.20 1.70 -1.70
CA GLU A 343 -7.38 1.55 -0.24
C GLU A 343 -8.38 2.54 0.35
N VAL A 344 -8.73 3.60 -0.39
CA VAL A 344 -9.80 4.56 -0.04
C VAL A 344 -10.92 4.64 -1.09
N GLU A 345 -10.92 3.74 -2.08
CA GLU A 345 -12.01 3.64 -3.07
C GLU A 345 -13.18 2.84 -2.50
N THR A 346 -14.18 3.51 -1.96
CA THR A 346 -15.31 2.89 -1.25
C THR A 346 -16.35 2.23 -2.16
N ARG A 347 -16.33 2.52 -3.47
CA ARG A 347 -17.21 1.86 -4.45
C ARG A 347 -16.80 0.41 -4.73
N LEU A 348 -15.63 0.00 -4.24
CA LEU A 348 -15.17 -1.38 -4.25
C LEU A 348 -15.07 -1.88 -2.80
N ALA A 349 -15.54 -3.09 -2.53
CA ALA A 349 -15.39 -3.75 -1.24
C ALA A 349 -14.01 -4.41 -1.13
N LEU A 350 -13.40 -4.33 0.05
CA LEU A 350 -12.18 -5.08 0.37
C LEU A 350 -12.57 -6.54 0.67
N VAL A 351 -12.21 -7.48 -0.20
CA VAL A 351 -12.57 -8.89 -0.06
C VAL A 351 -11.53 -9.66 0.75
N ALA A 352 -10.26 -9.45 0.42
CA ALA A 352 -9.15 -10.19 1.00
C ALA A 352 -7.88 -9.35 1.04
N GLU A 353 -7.07 -9.55 2.08
CA GLU A 353 -5.69 -9.09 2.13
C GLU A 353 -4.75 -10.27 2.34
N TRP A 354 -3.70 -10.35 1.53
CA TRP A 354 -2.71 -11.40 1.56
C TRP A 354 -1.29 -10.86 1.66
N ARG A 355 -0.43 -11.57 2.39
CA ARG A 355 0.96 -11.18 2.63
C ARG A 355 1.87 -12.40 2.63
N ASN A 356 3.05 -12.23 2.06
CA ASN A 356 4.16 -13.16 2.25
C ASN A 356 5.01 -12.69 3.44
N LEU A 357 4.74 -13.23 4.63
CA LEU A 357 5.45 -12.85 5.86
C LEU A 357 6.96 -13.14 5.82
N GLY A 358 7.43 -13.99 4.91
CA GLY A 358 8.86 -14.19 4.65
C GLY A 358 9.52 -13.02 3.91
N LYS A 359 8.74 -12.11 3.32
CA LYS A 359 9.20 -10.99 2.50
C LYS A 359 8.82 -9.61 3.06
N THR A 360 7.81 -9.53 3.94
CA THR A 360 7.29 -8.25 4.44
C THR A 360 8.37 -7.41 5.12
N GLN A 361 9.27 -8.00 5.91
CA GLN A 361 10.35 -7.23 6.56
C GLN A 361 11.26 -6.52 5.55
N ARG A 362 11.75 -7.23 4.52
CA ARG A 362 12.56 -6.62 3.45
C ARG A 362 11.76 -5.58 2.69
N SER A 363 10.50 -5.86 2.37
CA SER A 363 9.59 -4.91 1.73
C SER A 363 9.43 -3.61 2.53
N ARG A 364 9.26 -3.68 3.86
CA ARG A 364 9.20 -2.51 4.76
C ARG A 364 10.52 -1.71 4.77
N MET A 365 11.66 -2.39 4.76
CA MET A 365 12.97 -1.73 4.70
C MET A 365 13.20 -1.04 3.35
N THR A 366 12.82 -1.68 2.25
CA THR A 366 12.83 -1.09 0.90
C THR A 366 11.96 0.17 0.86
N ASP A 367 10.74 0.09 1.39
CA ASP A 367 9.82 1.22 1.47
C ASP A 367 10.43 2.38 2.28
N ALA A 368 11.13 2.09 3.38
CA ALA A 368 11.83 3.10 4.18
C ALA A 368 12.99 3.76 3.41
N VAL A 369 13.77 2.97 2.65
CA VAL A 369 14.85 3.46 1.79
C VAL A 369 14.30 4.40 0.71
N ILE A 370 13.26 3.98 -0.04
CA ILE A 370 12.67 4.82 -1.09
C ILE A 370 12.09 6.12 -0.51
N THR A 371 11.39 6.04 0.62
CA THR A 371 10.85 7.22 1.32
C THR A 371 11.99 8.20 1.68
N HIS A 372 13.13 7.68 2.16
CA HIS A 372 14.29 8.50 2.45
C HIS A 372 14.90 9.11 1.18
N LEU A 373 14.99 8.36 0.08
CA LEU A 373 15.52 8.87 -1.18
C LEU A 373 14.70 10.08 -1.67
N TYR A 374 13.38 9.99 -1.67
CA TYR A 374 12.51 11.11 -2.05
C TYR A 374 12.64 12.30 -1.09
N TRP A 375 12.67 12.04 0.21
CA TRP A 375 12.97 13.09 1.19
C TRP A 375 14.32 13.78 0.92
N ALA A 376 15.38 13.04 0.58
CA ALA A 376 16.68 13.61 0.26
C ALA A 376 16.66 14.43 -1.05
N MET A 377 15.90 13.97 -2.06
CA MET A 377 15.72 14.73 -3.31
C MET A 377 14.99 16.05 -3.09
N ASP A 378 13.96 16.05 -2.24
CA ASP A 378 13.11 17.21 -1.98
C ASP A 378 13.72 18.20 -0.98
N GLU A 379 14.27 17.71 0.14
CA GLU A 379 14.76 18.58 1.22
C GLU A 379 16.25 18.91 1.08
N ARG A 380 17.05 18.05 0.44
CA ARG A 380 18.49 18.29 0.23
C ARG A 380 18.87 18.57 -1.23
N GLY A 381 17.89 18.56 -2.14
CA GLY A 381 18.13 18.80 -3.56
C GLY A 381 18.98 17.71 -4.23
N TYR A 382 19.05 16.52 -3.65
CA TYR A 382 19.87 15.43 -4.17
C TYR A 382 19.38 14.98 -5.55
N ARG A 383 20.33 14.67 -6.44
CA ARG A 383 20.05 14.10 -7.77
C ARG A 383 20.80 12.80 -7.97
N LEU A 384 20.09 11.75 -8.38
CA LEU A 384 20.71 10.46 -8.71
C LEU A 384 21.72 10.65 -9.84
N ARG A 385 22.91 10.09 -9.65
CA ARG A 385 24.02 10.19 -10.59
C ARG A 385 24.20 8.86 -11.34
N ASN A 386 24.17 8.95 -12.67
CA ASN A 386 24.70 7.89 -13.52
C ASN A 386 26.24 7.95 -13.50
N THR A 387 26.88 6.85 -13.12
CA THR A 387 28.33 6.67 -13.26
C THR A 387 28.68 6.27 -14.69
N THR A 388 29.97 6.31 -15.05
CA THR A 388 30.46 5.80 -16.33
C THR A 388 30.09 4.32 -16.53
N GLY A 389 30.09 3.53 -15.45
CA GLY A 389 29.62 2.15 -15.46
C GLY A 389 28.12 2.02 -15.76
N ASP A 390 27.29 2.92 -15.22
CA ASP A 390 25.85 2.94 -15.53
C ASP A 390 25.59 3.35 -16.96
N ALA A 391 26.39 4.25 -17.53
CA ALA A 391 26.26 4.63 -18.94
C ALA A 391 26.51 3.44 -19.86
N LEU A 392 27.56 2.64 -19.59
CA LEU A 392 27.85 1.41 -20.33
C LEU A 392 26.75 0.36 -20.15
N LYS A 393 26.30 0.12 -18.90
CA LYS A 393 25.20 -0.82 -18.62
C LYS A 393 23.90 -0.39 -19.30
N ARG A 394 23.55 0.90 -19.23
CA ARG A 394 22.38 1.49 -19.90
C ARG A 394 22.48 1.30 -21.41
N ASP A 395 23.64 1.57 -22.00
CA ASP A 395 23.81 1.49 -23.45
C ASP A 395 23.76 0.05 -23.94
N PHE A 396 24.39 -0.85 -23.19
CA PHE A 396 24.28 -2.29 -23.42
C PHE A 396 22.84 -2.78 -23.26
N ALA A 397 22.17 -2.46 -22.15
CA ALA A 397 20.78 -2.87 -21.90
C ALA A 397 19.82 -2.28 -22.96
N TYR A 398 19.98 -1.01 -23.32
CA TYR A 398 19.14 -0.33 -24.31
C TYR A 398 19.30 -0.91 -25.73
N THR A 399 20.52 -1.33 -26.09
CA THR A 399 20.80 -1.95 -27.40
C THR A 399 20.40 -3.42 -27.43
N THR A 400 20.64 -4.16 -26.35
CA THR A 400 20.38 -5.61 -26.29
C THR A 400 18.95 -5.97 -25.89
N ARG A 401 18.12 -5.03 -25.41
CA ARG A 401 16.69 -5.28 -25.08
C ARG A 401 15.84 -5.80 -26.25
N GLN A 402 16.33 -5.67 -27.48
CA GLN A 402 15.67 -6.18 -28.68
C GLN A 402 16.09 -7.62 -29.04
N LEU A 403 17.14 -8.16 -28.42
CA LEU A 403 17.68 -9.48 -28.74
C LEU A 403 16.95 -10.59 -27.95
N PRO A 404 16.38 -11.61 -28.62
CA PRO A 404 15.58 -12.66 -27.98
C PRO A 404 16.30 -13.44 -26.87
N LEU A 405 17.62 -13.60 -26.97
CA LEU A 405 18.45 -14.37 -26.04
C LEU A 405 18.87 -13.57 -24.79
N PHE A 406 18.86 -12.23 -24.84
CA PHE A 406 19.29 -11.40 -23.72
C PHE A 406 18.18 -11.15 -22.68
N GLY A 407 16.91 -11.20 -23.10
CA GLY A 407 15.78 -11.10 -22.19
C GLY A 407 15.65 -12.25 -21.19
N ALA A 408 16.47 -13.31 -21.30
CA ALA A 408 16.55 -14.40 -20.32
C ALA A 408 17.71 -14.24 -19.31
N LEU A 409 18.65 -13.33 -19.57
CA LEU A 409 19.87 -13.09 -18.75
C LEU A 409 19.72 -11.90 -17.79
N LEU A 410 18.74 -11.03 -18.00
CA LEU A 410 18.37 -9.97 -17.07
C LEU A 410 17.16 -10.42 -16.25
N GLU A 411 17.23 -10.27 -14.93
CA GLU A 411 16.10 -10.57 -14.02
C GLU A 411 14.86 -9.70 -14.36
N GLU A 412 15.07 -8.51 -14.94
CA GLU A 412 14.01 -7.60 -15.40
C GLU A 412 14.20 -7.22 -16.88
N ARG A 413 13.13 -7.32 -17.70
CA ARG A 413 13.18 -7.01 -19.15
C ARG A 413 12.81 -5.56 -19.43
N PHE A 414 13.75 -4.69 -19.76
CA PHE A 414 13.38 -3.30 -20.10
C PHE A 414 12.57 -3.20 -21.42
N PRO A 415 11.47 -2.43 -21.46
CA PRO A 415 10.59 -2.35 -22.62
C PRO A 415 11.19 -1.57 -23.77
N ARG A 416 10.61 -1.76 -24.95
CA ARG A 416 11.03 -1.10 -26.19
C ARG A 416 10.70 0.39 -26.22
N ASN A 417 9.59 0.82 -25.61
CA ASN A 417 9.15 2.22 -25.60
C ASN A 417 9.74 3.03 -24.41
N MET A 418 10.48 2.42 -23.48
CA MET A 418 11.15 3.17 -22.42
C MET A 418 12.29 4.04 -22.98
N PRO A 419 12.32 5.35 -22.68
CA PRO A 419 13.42 6.22 -23.07
C PRO A 419 14.74 5.80 -22.42
N ARG A 420 15.86 5.96 -23.14
CA ARG A 420 17.22 5.68 -22.63
C ARG A 420 17.53 6.43 -21.32
N ARG A 421 16.97 7.64 -21.17
CA ARG A 421 17.09 8.44 -19.94
C ARG A 421 16.38 7.79 -18.75
N THR A 422 15.14 7.33 -18.92
CA THR A 422 14.36 6.61 -17.90
C THR A 422 15.10 5.37 -17.43
N LEU A 423 15.62 4.57 -18.37
CA LEU A 423 16.42 3.38 -18.05
C LEU A 423 17.62 3.71 -17.17
N GLY A 424 18.40 4.73 -17.54
CA GLY A 424 19.54 5.17 -16.73
C GLY A 424 19.11 5.61 -15.32
N MET A 425 17.99 6.34 -15.22
CA MET A 425 17.47 6.78 -13.92
C MET A 425 17.03 5.62 -13.02
N MET A 426 16.38 4.60 -13.58
CA MET A 426 15.99 3.39 -12.84
C MET A 426 17.22 2.61 -12.35
N LEU A 427 18.23 2.41 -13.20
CA LEU A 427 19.49 1.75 -12.79
C LEU A 427 20.22 2.52 -11.67
N ALA A 428 20.23 3.85 -11.75
CA ALA A 428 20.82 4.68 -10.71
C ALA A 428 20.03 4.60 -9.39
N LEU A 429 18.70 4.58 -9.47
CA LEU A 429 17.83 4.37 -8.32
C LEU A 429 18.13 3.02 -7.66
N ASP A 430 18.09 1.93 -8.41
CA ASP A 430 18.28 0.58 -7.90
C ASP A 430 19.62 0.42 -7.19
N ARG A 431 20.72 0.87 -7.82
CA ARG A 431 22.04 0.80 -7.20
C ARG A 431 22.08 1.57 -5.88
N THR A 432 21.52 2.78 -5.87
CA THR A 432 21.52 3.64 -4.68
C THR A 432 20.69 3.01 -3.57
N ALA A 433 19.51 2.51 -3.91
CA ALA A 433 18.59 1.89 -2.98
C ALA A 433 19.17 0.58 -2.41
N GLU A 434 19.81 -0.25 -3.23
CA GLU A 434 20.46 -1.50 -2.78
C GLU A 434 21.59 -1.21 -1.79
N ALA A 435 22.42 -0.20 -2.05
CA ALA A 435 23.49 0.20 -1.13
C ALA A 435 22.94 0.66 0.24
N MET A 436 21.84 1.42 0.24
CA MET A 436 21.19 1.86 1.47
C MET A 436 20.48 0.72 2.20
N LEU A 437 19.81 -0.16 1.45
CA LEU A 437 19.11 -1.33 1.98
C LEU A 437 20.10 -2.27 2.69
N ALA A 438 21.24 -2.56 2.08
CA ALA A 438 22.27 -3.41 2.68
C ALA A 438 22.75 -2.86 4.05
N ARG A 439 22.91 -1.54 4.19
CA ARG A 439 23.27 -0.90 5.46
C ARG A 439 22.14 -0.98 6.48
N LEU A 440 20.91 -0.74 6.05
CA LEU A 440 19.73 -0.83 6.90
C LEU A 440 19.50 -2.26 7.40
N GLU A 441 19.70 -3.27 6.54
CA GLU A 441 19.63 -4.69 6.89
C GLU A 441 20.65 -5.06 7.96
N GLN A 442 21.89 -4.59 7.83
CA GLN A 442 22.93 -4.78 8.84
C GLN A 442 22.54 -4.18 10.20
N ALA A 443 22.07 -2.93 10.21
CA ALA A 443 21.65 -2.22 11.42
C ALA A 443 20.43 -2.89 12.07
N ASN A 444 19.45 -3.30 11.26
CA ASN A 444 18.28 -4.03 11.73
C ASN A 444 18.66 -5.37 12.34
N ALA A 445 19.55 -6.15 11.69
CA ALA A 445 20.03 -7.41 12.22
C ALA A 445 20.77 -7.23 13.56
N GLU A 446 21.56 -6.16 13.70
CA GLU A 446 22.21 -5.83 14.97
C GLU A 446 21.20 -5.48 16.07
N GLN A 447 20.19 -4.68 15.75
CA GLN A 447 19.12 -4.37 16.70
C GLN A 447 18.37 -5.63 17.14
N VAL A 448 18.04 -6.53 16.22
CA VAL A 448 17.39 -7.81 16.53
C VAL A 448 18.28 -8.65 17.44
N ARG A 449 19.58 -8.75 17.17
CA ARG A 449 20.52 -9.47 18.07
C ARG A 449 20.56 -8.88 19.47
N ARG A 450 20.48 -7.55 19.61
CA ARG A 450 20.56 -6.85 20.90
C ARG A 450 19.26 -6.87 21.69
N THR A 451 18.13 -6.76 21.02
CA THR A 451 16.82 -6.47 21.65
C THR A 451 15.77 -7.54 21.42
N GLY A 452 16.00 -8.48 20.50
CA GLY A 452 15.01 -9.45 20.03
C GLY A 452 13.95 -8.87 19.09
N ILE A 453 14.02 -7.58 18.75
CA ILE A 453 12.95 -6.85 18.04
C ILE A 453 13.54 -6.09 16.84
N ALA A 454 12.86 -6.13 15.70
CA ALA A 454 13.29 -5.44 14.48
C ALA A 454 13.08 -3.93 14.58
N MET A 455 13.76 -3.17 13.71
CA MET A 455 13.58 -1.72 13.63
C MET A 455 12.13 -1.37 13.28
N THR A 456 11.58 -0.37 13.98
CA THR A 456 10.31 0.25 13.60
C THR A 456 10.51 1.20 12.40
N GLY A 457 9.41 1.62 11.76
CA GLY A 457 9.45 2.64 10.70
C GLY A 457 10.23 3.90 11.11
N ALA A 458 9.97 4.42 12.31
CA ALA A 458 10.66 5.59 12.84
C ALA A 458 12.16 5.34 13.05
N GLN A 459 12.54 4.18 13.59
CA GLN A 459 13.96 3.81 13.77
C GLN A 459 14.67 3.66 12.43
N MET A 460 14.04 3.04 11.43
CA MET A 460 14.60 2.92 10.08
C MET A 460 14.84 4.31 9.46
N GLN A 461 13.85 5.20 9.55
CA GLN A 461 13.99 6.58 9.05
C GLN A 461 15.06 7.37 9.79
N ALA A 462 15.15 7.25 11.11
CA ALA A 462 16.19 7.89 11.91
C ALA A 462 17.60 7.41 11.51
N PHE A 463 17.77 6.10 11.34
CA PHE A 463 19.03 5.51 10.88
C PHE A 463 19.42 6.02 9.49
N LEU A 464 18.50 5.98 8.52
CA LEU A 464 18.76 6.45 7.16
C LEU A 464 19.13 7.94 7.12
N ARG A 465 18.47 8.77 7.94
CA ARG A 465 18.78 10.21 8.08
C ARG A 465 20.15 10.49 8.71
N ALA A 466 20.65 9.57 9.53
CA ALA A 466 21.95 9.67 10.16
C ALA A 466 23.11 9.13 9.29
N LEU A 467 22.82 8.52 8.14
CA LEU A 467 23.87 8.05 7.23
C LEU A 467 24.71 9.24 6.75
N PRO A 468 26.05 9.16 6.82
CA PRO A 468 26.93 10.23 6.37
C PRO A 468 26.76 10.52 4.88
N ASP A 469 26.97 11.78 4.48
CA ASP A 469 26.91 12.15 3.06
C ASP A 469 27.93 11.43 2.19
N ALA A 470 29.00 10.91 2.79
CA ALA A 470 29.96 10.04 2.10
C ALA A 470 29.30 8.77 1.52
N VAL A 471 28.26 8.22 2.17
CA VAL A 471 27.46 7.10 1.66
C VAL A 471 26.71 7.51 0.38
N PHE A 472 26.43 8.81 0.22
CA PHE A 472 25.72 9.38 -0.91
C PHE A 472 26.64 9.88 -2.03
N ARG A 473 27.93 10.17 -1.78
CA ARG A 473 28.84 10.83 -2.75
C ARG A 473 28.99 10.09 -4.08
N ASP A 474 28.97 8.76 -4.06
CA ASP A 474 29.12 7.97 -5.29
C ASP A 474 27.80 7.85 -6.07
N SER A 475 26.67 8.11 -5.40
CA SER A 475 25.32 7.92 -5.94
C SER A 475 24.56 9.22 -6.20
N PHE A 476 25.01 10.34 -5.63
CA PHE A 476 24.35 11.64 -5.69
C PHE A 476 25.30 12.77 -6.07
N ARG A 477 24.75 13.81 -6.72
CA ARG A 477 25.38 15.14 -6.75
C ARG A 477 24.54 16.13 -5.93
N PRO A 478 25.17 16.98 -5.10
CA PRO A 478 24.47 18.13 -4.50
C PRO A 478 23.93 19.05 -5.60
N ALA A 479 22.79 19.69 -5.36
CA ALA A 479 22.29 20.72 -6.27
C ALA A 479 23.32 21.89 -6.32
N GLY A 480 23.86 22.18 -7.51
CA GLY A 480 24.80 23.28 -7.73
C GLY A 480 26.25 22.89 -8.09
N GLN A 481 26.54 21.60 -8.29
CA GLN A 481 27.81 21.10 -8.84
C GLN A 481 27.66 20.36 -10.17
#